data_AF-A0A3N4IW31-F1
#
_entry.id   AF-A0A3N4IW31-F1
#
_cell.length_a   1.000
_cell.length_b   1.000
_cell.length_c   1.000
_cell.angle_alpha   90.00
_cell.angle_beta   90.00
_cell.angle_gamma   90.00
#
_symmetry.space_group_name_H-M   'P 1'
#
loop_
_entity.id
_entity.type
_entity.pdbx_description
1 polymer ?
#
loop_
_entity_poly.entity_id
_entity_poly.type
_entity_poly.pdbx_seq_one_letter_code
_entity_poly.pdbx_strand_id
1 'polypeptide(L)'
;DEVRSGNAGQYAVFAPVTQDQLATIEQARDTHHKGLRFHYFNSEKILIVKIMLGPVEELASKPFGSRLDVKITGMGLLDGIGRMDATTYQRKGSQKEADCSWKPWLFSPLKTDWPTVVIECEVSQSLGRLKADAGWWLENSMGQVKMVLLVSFSETKREIHIEQWKM
;
A
#
# COMPACT_ATOMS: atom_id res chain seq x y z
N ASP A 1 1.09 -29.06 -5.35
CA ASP A 1 1.57 -27.70 -5.08
C ASP A 1 1.57 -27.44 -3.58
N GLU A 2 2.77 -27.47 -3.01
CA GLU A 2 3.01 -27.54 -1.57
C GLU A 2 3.13 -26.11 -1.03
N VAL A 3 2.06 -25.61 -0.42
CA VAL A 3 2.07 -24.32 0.30
C VAL A 3 2.88 -24.51 1.58
N ARG A 4 4.13 -24.03 1.58
CA ARG A 4 4.93 -23.91 2.79
C ARG A 4 4.36 -22.80 3.67
N SER A 5 3.45 -23.16 4.56
CA SER A 5 2.95 -22.27 5.61
C SER A 5 4.00 -22.16 6.72
N GLY A 6 4.85 -21.14 6.62
CA GLY A 6 5.68 -20.67 7.73
C GLY A 6 5.15 -19.32 8.19
N ASN A 7 4.35 -19.27 9.26
CA ASN A 7 3.91 -18.04 9.95
C ASN A 7 3.44 -16.87 9.03
N ALA A 8 2.86 -17.20 7.87
CA ALA A 8 2.61 -16.29 6.74
C ALA A 8 1.16 -15.78 6.72
N GLY A 9 0.75 -15.01 7.74
CA GLY A 9 -0.64 -14.59 7.89
C GLY A 9 -1.12 -13.54 6.88
N GLN A 10 -0.24 -12.63 6.44
CA GLN A 10 -0.63 -11.40 5.73
C GLN A 10 -0.19 -11.33 4.26
N TYR A 11 0.76 -12.16 3.81
CA TYR A 11 1.28 -12.11 2.44
C TYR A 11 1.30 -13.47 1.79
N ALA A 12 0.87 -13.52 0.53
CA ALA A 12 1.06 -14.65 -0.37
C ALA A 12 1.95 -14.24 -1.54
N VAL A 13 2.90 -15.11 -1.91
CA VAL A 13 3.83 -14.87 -3.02
C VAL A 13 3.54 -15.89 -4.11
N PHE A 14 3.31 -15.40 -5.33
CA PHE A 14 3.02 -16.22 -6.50
C PHE A 14 4.12 -16.00 -7.55
N ALA A 15 4.69 -17.09 -8.05
CA ALA A 15 5.71 -17.05 -9.10
C ALA A 15 5.74 -18.39 -9.88
N PRO A 16 5.87 -18.35 -11.22
CA PRO A 16 5.80 -17.17 -12.08
C PRO A 16 4.34 -16.73 -12.32
N VAL A 17 4.11 -15.42 -12.45
CA VAL A 17 2.83 -14.83 -12.88
C VAL A 17 3.10 -13.98 -14.12
N THR A 18 2.55 -14.35 -15.27
CA THR A 18 2.67 -13.57 -16.52
C THR A 18 1.77 -12.33 -16.48
N GLN A 19 1.98 -11.38 -17.40
CA GLN A 19 1.13 -10.19 -17.50
C GLN A 19 -0.34 -10.54 -17.79
N ASP A 20 -0.60 -11.56 -18.62
CA ASP A 20 -1.96 -12.01 -18.94
C ASP A 20 -2.64 -12.68 -17.71
N GLN A 21 -1.87 -13.45 -16.95
CA GLN A 21 -2.33 -14.02 -15.69
C GLN A 21 -2.61 -12.92 -14.66
N LEU A 22 -1.73 -11.93 -14.55
CA LEU A 22 -1.90 -10.79 -13.66
C LEU A 22 -3.19 -10.03 -13.99
N ALA A 23 -3.44 -9.71 -15.26
CA ALA A 23 -4.67 -9.02 -15.68
C ALA A 23 -5.93 -9.83 -15.31
N THR A 24 -5.87 -11.15 -15.46
CA THR A 24 -6.97 -12.06 -15.05
C THR A 24 -7.19 -12.03 -13.53
N ILE A 25 -6.10 -12.07 -12.75
CA ILE A 25 -6.13 -12.03 -11.29
C ILE A 25 -6.64 -10.67 -10.79
N GLU A 26 -6.21 -9.57 -11.40
CA GLU A 26 -6.69 -8.20 -11.10
C GLU A 26 -8.20 -8.09 -11.34
N GLN A 27 -8.71 -8.60 -12.47
CA GLN A 27 -10.14 -8.60 -12.76
C GLN A 27 -10.95 -9.39 -11.73
N ALA A 28 -10.47 -10.59 -11.34
CA ALA A 28 -11.12 -11.40 -10.32
C ALA A 28 -11.12 -10.68 -8.96
N ARG A 29 -10.00 -10.05 -8.60
CA ARG A 29 -9.84 -9.26 -7.37
C ARG A 29 -10.80 -8.07 -7.34
N ASP A 30 -10.88 -7.28 -8.40
CA ASP A 30 -11.70 -6.07 -8.43
C ASP A 30 -13.20 -6.37 -8.30
N THR A 31 -13.59 -7.57 -8.75
CA THR A 31 -14.96 -8.06 -8.66
C THR A 31 -15.28 -8.62 -7.28
N HIS A 32 -14.40 -9.43 -6.68
CA HIS A 32 -14.74 -10.25 -5.51
C HIS A 32 -13.85 -10.04 -4.27
N HIS A 33 -12.68 -9.41 -4.40
CA HIS A 33 -11.63 -9.37 -3.36
C HIS A 33 -10.95 -8.00 -3.22
N LYS A 34 -11.75 -6.92 -3.13
CA LYS A 34 -11.26 -5.52 -3.01
C LYS A 34 -10.37 -5.24 -1.78
N GLY A 35 -10.31 -6.18 -0.83
CA GLY A 35 -9.42 -6.12 0.33
C GLY A 35 -7.96 -6.49 0.03
N LEU A 36 -7.64 -7.04 -1.14
CA LEU A 36 -6.26 -7.40 -1.46
C LEU A 36 -5.47 -6.19 -1.99
N ARG A 37 -4.16 -6.15 -1.72
CA ARG A 37 -3.22 -5.19 -2.33
C ARG A 37 -2.12 -5.91 -3.07
N PHE A 38 -1.80 -5.45 -4.28
CA PHE A 38 -0.82 -6.11 -5.13
C PHE A 38 0.49 -5.33 -5.18
N HIS A 39 1.59 -6.09 -5.17
CA HIS A 39 2.92 -5.62 -5.52
C HIS A 39 3.52 -6.60 -6.52
N TYR A 40 3.63 -6.19 -7.77
CA TYR A 40 4.10 -7.04 -8.86
C TYR A 40 5.45 -6.57 -9.37
N PHE A 41 6.32 -7.54 -9.68
CA PHE A 41 7.64 -7.37 -10.25
C PHE A 41 7.70 -8.08 -11.61
N ASN A 42 7.75 -7.29 -12.69
CA ASN A 42 7.59 -7.75 -14.06
C ASN A 42 8.79 -8.58 -14.57
N SER A 43 10.01 -8.18 -14.21
CA SER A 43 11.24 -8.90 -14.60
C SER A 43 11.27 -10.31 -14.00
N GLU A 44 10.90 -10.42 -12.74
CA GLU A 44 10.92 -11.65 -11.96
C GLU A 44 9.62 -12.46 -12.12
N LYS A 45 8.57 -11.86 -12.68
CA LYS A 45 7.21 -12.44 -12.77
C LYS A 45 6.69 -12.86 -11.38
N ILE A 46 6.94 -12.01 -10.39
CA ILE A 46 6.54 -12.26 -9.00
C ILE A 46 5.38 -11.35 -8.64
N LEU A 47 4.27 -11.95 -8.19
CA LEU A 47 3.17 -11.23 -7.57
C LEU A 47 3.20 -11.47 -6.07
N ILE A 48 3.34 -10.39 -5.31
CA ILE A 48 3.14 -10.38 -3.86
C ILE A 48 1.73 -9.84 -3.61
N VAL A 49 0.90 -10.67 -3.00
CA VAL A 49 -0.46 -10.31 -2.58
C VAL A 49 -0.42 -10.07 -1.09
N LYS A 50 -0.68 -8.83 -0.70
CA LYS A 50 -0.99 -8.49 0.69
C LYS A 50 -2.47 -8.74 0.92
N ILE A 51 -2.73 -9.56 1.91
CA ILE A 51 -4.04 -10.01 2.32
C ILE A 51 -4.44 -9.19 3.52
N MET A 52 -5.47 -8.34 3.38
CA MET A 52 -6.02 -7.56 4.49
C MET A 52 -7.13 -8.37 5.19
N LEU A 53 -6.79 -9.54 5.73
CA LEU A 53 -7.75 -10.46 6.36
C LEU A 53 -7.85 -10.17 7.86
N GLY A 54 -8.87 -9.41 8.22
CA GLY A 54 -9.40 -9.37 9.58
C GLY A 54 -9.66 -7.96 10.09
N PRO A 55 -10.42 -7.84 11.20
CA PRO A 55 -10.74 -6.55 11.79
C PRO A 55 -9.48 -5.74 12.07
N VAL A 56 -8.39 -6.36 12.52
CA VAL A 56 -7.18 -5.66 12.99
C VAL A 56 -6.43 -4.96 11.85
N GLU A 57 -6.25 -5.62 10.69
CA GLU A 57 -5.60 -5.01 9.53
C GLU A 57 -6.46 -3.92 8.89
N GLU A 58 -7.78 -4.13 8.85
CA GLU A 58 -8.73 -3.11 8.41
C GLU A 58 -8.81 -1.93 9.40
N LEU A 59 -8.68 -2.20 10.71
CA LEU A 59 -8.66 -1.22 11.81
C LEU A 59 -7.30 -0.51 11.95
N ALA A 60 -6.25 -1.00 11.30
CA ALA A 60 -4.91 -0.40 11.36
C ALA A 60 -4.78 0.74 10.34
N SER A 61 -5.00 0.46 9.06
CA SER A 61 -4.80 1.44 7.98
C SER A 61 -5.95 2.42 7.84
N LYS A 62 -7.20 1.93 7.79
CA LYS A 62 -8.35 2.81 7.51
C LYS A 62 -8.58 3.85 8.61
N PRO A 63 -8.64 3.50 9.91
CA PRO A 63 -8.81 4.49 10.97
C PRO A 63 -7.66 5.48 11.05
N PHE A 64 -6.41 5.03 10.85
CA PHE A 64 -5.27 5.94 10.83
C PHE A 64 -5.36 6.93 9.66
N GLY A 65 -5.71 6.45 8.46
CA GLY A 65 -6.00 7.30 7.31
C GLY A 65 -7.14 8.29 7.57
N SER A 66 -8.24 7.84 8.18
CA SER A 66 -9.37 8.73 8.55
C SER A 66 -8.97 9.79 9.57
N ARG A 67 -8.03 9.51 10.48
CA ARG A 67 -7.48 10.53 11.38
C ARG A 67 -6.69 11.60 10.63
N LEU A 68 -5.97 11.21 9.58
CA LEU A 68 -5.30 12.15 8.70
C LEU A 68 -6.31 13.00 7.92
N ASP A 69 -7.40 12.41 7.42
CA ASP A 69 -8.48 13.14 6.74
C ASP A 69 -9.12 14.21 7.63
N VAL A 70 -9.32 13.91 8.92
CA VAL A 70 -9.81 14.90 9.91
C VAL A 70 -8.83 16.05 10.05
N LYS A 71 -7.52 15.78 10.06
CA LYS A 71 -6.50 16.83 10.13
C LYS A 71 -6.44 17.66 8.85
N ILE A 72 -6.51 17.03 7.68
CA ILE A 72 -6.59 17.70 6.37
C ILE A 72 -7.79 18.65 6.33
N THR A 73 -8.95 18.18 6.79
CA THR A 73 -10.16 19.00 6.89
C THR A 73 -9.96 20.18 7.84
N GLY A 74 -9.38 19.95 9.02
CA GLY A 74 -9.08 21.00 9.99
C GLY A 74 -8.09 22.05 9.49
N MET A 75 -7.29 21.72 8.47
CA MET A 75 -6.40 22.67 7.78
C MET A 75 -7.08 23.43 6.65
N GLY A 76 -8.37 23.18 6.37
CA GLY A 76 -9.10 23.79 5.26
C GLY A 76 -8.70 23.23 3.89
N LEU A 77 -8.13 22.02 3.83
CA LEU A 77 -7.58 21.42 2.61
C LEU A 77 -8.46 20.32 2.01
N LEU A 78 -9.70 20.17 2.49
CA LEU A 78 -10.61 19.10 2.07
C LEU A 78 -10.83 19.07 0.55
N ASP A 79 -11.07 20.23 -0.07
CA ASP A 79 -11.31 20.32 -1.51
C ASP A 79 -10.02 20.26 -2.35
N GLY A 80 -8.86 20.43 -1.71
CA GLY A 80 -7.55 20.47 -2.37
C GLY A 80 -6.83 19.13 -2.41
N ILE A 81 -7.23 18.17 -1.57
CA ILE A 81 -6.53 16.88 -1.39
C ILE A 81 -7.47 15.72 -1.70
N GLY A 82 -7.05 14.84 -2.61
CA GLY A 82 -7.76 13.62 -2.97
C GLY A 82 -7.12 12.36 -2.37
N ARG A 83 -7.96 11.43 -1.91
CA ARG A 83 -7.55 10.13 -1.37
C ARG A 83 -7.52 9.06 -2.48
N MET A 84 -6.45 8.25 -2.56
CA MET A 84 -6.10 7.41 -3.71
C MET A 84 -5.82 5.92 -3.36
N ASP A 85 -6.44 5.40 -2.30
CA ASP A 85 -6.15 4.09 -1.67
C ASP A 85 -6.18 2.85 -2.58
N ALA A 86 -6.91 2.86 -3.70
CA ALA A 86 -7.05 1.72 -4.61
C ALA A 86 -6.32 1.95 -5.94
N THR A 87 -5.40 2.91 -5.98
CA THR A 87 -4.69 3.26 -7.21
C THR A 87 -3.43 2.43 -7.34
N THR A 88 -3.30 1.72 -8.45
CA THR A 88 -2.06 1.04 -8.83
C THR A 88 -1.10 2.03 -9.47
N TYR A 89 0.10 2.13 -8.91
CA TYR A 89 1.18 2.95 -9.43
C TYR A 89 2.23 2.05 -10.09
N GLN A 90 2.68 2.42 -11.28
CA GLN A 90 3.61 1.61 -12.08
C GLN A 90 4.87 2.40 -12.46
N ARG A 91 6.05 1.79 -12.28
CA ARG A 91 7.34 2.33 -12.73
C ARG A 91 8.38 1.23 -12.84
N LYS A 92 9.29 1.34 -13.82
CA LYS A 92 10.51 0.48 -13.95
C LYS A 92 10.21 -1.03 -13.87
N GLY A 93 9.09 -1.48 -14.45
CA GLY A 93 8.72 -2.89 -14.42
C GLY A 93 8.19 -3.38 -13.07
N SER A 94 7.78 -2.50 -12.17
CA SER A 94 7.05 -2.88 -10.96
C SER A 94 5.79 -2.04 -10.83
N GLN A 95 4.76 -2.63 -10.20
CA GLN A 95 3.53 -1.93 -9.87
C GLN A 95 3.11 -2.24 -8.44
N LYS A 96 2.58 -1.23 -7.74
CA LYS A 96 2.19 -1.34 -6.33
C LYS A 96 0.98 -0.47 -6.01
N GLU A 97 0.17 -0.94 -5.08
CA GLU A 97 -0.92 -0.18 -4.45
C GLU A 97 -0.55 0.19 -3.02
N ALA A 98 -0.89 1.40 -2.60
CA ALA A 98 -0.73 1.85 -1.21
C ALA A 98 -1.87 1.33 -0.33
N ASP A 99 -1.66 1.25 0.98
CA ASP A 99 -2.78 1.04 1.91
C ASP A 99 -3.66 2.29 1.99
N CYS A 100 -3.04 3.46 2.16
CA CYS A 100 -3.68 4.76 2.00
C CYS A 100 -2.75 5.75 1.31
N SER A 101 -3.30 6.65 0.51
CA SER A 101 -2.50 7.69 -0.13
C SER A 101 -3.28 8.96 -0.44
N TRP A 102 -2.57 10.10 -0.47
CA TRP A 102 -3.12 11.42 -0.72
C TRP A 102 -2.32 12.17 -1.76
N LYS A 103 -3.02 12.88 -2.64
CA LYS A 103 -2.42 13.78 -3.61
C LYS A 103 -3.13 15.13 -3.64
N PRO A 104 -2.44 16.23 -3.98
CA PRO A 104 -3.08 17.51 -4.23
C PRO A 104 -3.90 17.43 -5.53
N TRP A 105 -5.22 17.30 -5.43
CA TRP A 105 -6.09 17.07 -6.59
C TRP A 105 -6.01 18.22 -7.61
N LEU A 106 -5.89 19.46 -7.11
CA LEU A 106 -5.82 20.67 -7.94
C LEU A 106 -4.56 20.76 -8.82
N PHE A 107 -3.46 20.11 -8.41
CA PHE A 107 -2.18 20.16 -9.11
C PHE A 107 -1.79 18.80 -9.75
N SER A 108 -2.54 17.75 -9.44
CA SER A 108 -2.32 16.38 -9.91
C SER A 108 -3.67 15.76 -10.30
N PRO A 109 -4.30 16.19 -11.40
CA PRO A 109 -5.67 15.82 -11.73
C PRO A 109 -5.81 14.39 -12.25
N LEU A 110 -4.75 13.78 -12.80
CA LEU A 110 -4.86 12.44 -13.39
C LEU A 110 -4.90 11.40 -12.29
N LYS A 111 -5.79 10.41 -12.39
CA LYS A 111 -5.89 9.34 -11.39
C LYS A 111 -4.56 8.61 -11.18
N THR A 112 -3.73 8.52 -12.21
CA THR A 112 -2.41 7.88 -12.20
C THR A 112 -1.28 8.78 -11.70
N ASP A 113 -1.55 10.05 -11.39
CA ASP A 113 -0.54 10.93 -10.79
C ASP A 113 -0.16 10.43 -9.40
N TRP A 114 1.15 10.42 -9.14
CA TRP A 114 1.71 9.91 -7.91
C TRP A 114 1.18 10.67 -6.69
N PRO A 115 0.99 9.99 -5.56
CA PRO A 115 0.62 10.66 -4.32
C PRO A 115 1.82 11.42 -3.75
N THR A 116 1.52 12.41 -2.90
CA THR A 116 2.54 13.14 -2.13
C THR A 116 2.80 12.48 -0.78
N VAL A 117 1.75 11.90 -0.19
CA VAL A 117 1.80 11.21 1.11
C VAL A 117 1.27 9.80 0.92
N VAL A 118 2.02 8.82 1.42
CA VAL A 118 1.66 7.41 1.44
C VAL A 118 1.69 6.90 2.87
N ILE A 119 0.74 6.03 3.21
CA ILE A 119 0.75 5.24 4.45
C ILE A 119 0.82 3.77 4.06
N GLU A 120 1.72 3.05 4.74
CA GLU A 120 1.82 1.60 4.69
C GLU A 120 1.69 1.07 6.11
N CYS A 121 0.74 0.16 6.31
CA CYS A 121 0.43 -0.41 7.61
C CYS A 121 0.70 -1.91 7.63
N GLU A 122 1.18 -2.42 8.75
CA GLU A 122 1.39 -3.86 8.92
C GLU A 122 1.02 -4.29 10.34
N VAL A 123 0.48 -5.49 10.49
CA VAL A 123 0.12 -6.05 11.80
C VAL A 123 1.01 -7.26 12.02
N SER A 124 1.64 -7.35 13.19
CA SER A 124 2.37 -8.54 13.64
C SER A 124 3.57 -9.01 12.79
N GLN A 125 3.99 -8.28 11.75
CA GLN A 125 5.15 -8.62 10.91
C GLN A 125 6.38 -7.72 11.14
N SER A 126 7.48 -8.10 10.47
CA SER A 126 8.78 -7.45 10.59
C SER A 126 8.81 -6.12 9.84
N LEU A 127 9.19 -5.04 10.55
CA LEU A 127 9.45 -3.69 10.03
C LEU A 127 10.29 -3.65 8.73
N GLY A 128 11.08 -4.68 8.46
CA GLY A 128 11.84 -4.82 7.21
C GLY A 128 10.98 -4.74 5.95
N ARG A 129 9.76 -5.31 5.94
CA ARG A 129 8.88 -5.25 4.76
C ARG A 129 8.34 -3.84 4.52
N LEU A 130 7.84 -3.19 5.58
CA LEU A 130 7.42 -1.79 5.53
C LEU A 130 8.54 -0.85 5.06
N LYS A 131 9.78 -1.08 5.49
CA LYS A 131 10.94 -0.29 5.02
C LYS A 131 11.22 -0.50 3.54
N ALA A 132 11.11 -1.74 3.04
CA ALA A 132 11.23 -2.02 1.61
C ALA A 132 10.11 -1.33 0.81
N ASP A 133 8.88 -1.31 1.36
CA ASP A 133 7.76 -0.60 0.75
C ASP A 133 8.01 0.93 0.71
N ALA A 134 8.53 1.54 1.79
CA ALA A 134 8.92 2.95 1.78
C ALA A 134 10.00 3.27 0.74
N GLY A 135 11.04 2.44 0.66
CA GLY A 135 12.08 2.58 -0.37
C GLY A 135 11.49 2.53 -1.77
N TRP A 136 10.59 1.56 -2.02
CA TRP A 136 9.92 1.44 -3.32
C TRP A 136 9.17 2.73 -3.68
N TRP A 137 8.36 3.30 -2.78
CA TRP A 137 7.61 4.54 -3.04
C TRP A 137 8.50 5.74 -3.33
N LEU A 138 9.55 5.96 -2.53
CA LEU A 138 10.43 7.11 -2.68
C LEU A 138 11.26 7.01 -3.96
N GLU A 139 11.84 5.85 -4.26
CA GLU A 139 12.70 5.65 -5.43
C GLU A 139 11.90 5.61 -6.76
N ASN A 140 10.68 5.05 -6.72
CA ASN A 140 9.87 4.84 -7.91
C ASN A 140 8.92 6.00 -8.24
N SER A 141 8.75 6.99 -7.37
CA SER A 141 7.81 8.11 -7.62
C SER A 141 8.39 9.31 -8.39
N MET A 142 9.67 9.28 -8.80
CA MET A 142 10.36 10.46 -9.39
C MET A 142 10.38 11.66 -8.44
N GLY A 143 10.44 11.41 -7.13
CA GLY A 143 10.39 12.45 -6.11
C GLY A 143 9.00 13.08 -5.96
N GLN A 144 7.94 12.50 -6.51
CA GLN A 144 6.57 13.00 -6.29
C GLN A 144 6.02 12.56 -4.93
N VAL A 145 6.36 11.35 -4.47
CA VAL A 145 6.11 10.96 -3.08
C VAL A 145 7.13 11.70 -2.21
N LYS A 146 6.64 12.53 -1.29
CA LYS A 146 7.45 13.35 -0.37
C LYS A 146 7.55 12.74 1.01
N MET A 147 6.59 11.88 1.36
CA MET A 147 6.51 11.26 2.67
C MET A 147 5.88 9.87 2.57
N VAL A 148 6.50 8.91 3.24
CA VAL A 148 5.89 7.61 3.54
C VAL A 148 5.83 7.45 5.06
N LEU A 149 4.65 7.19 5.59
CA LEU A 149 4.45 6.84 7.00
C LEU A 149 4.25 5.34 7.11
N LEU A 150 5.15 4.70 7.83
CA LEU A 150 5.07 3.29 8.16
C LEU A 150 4.39 3.16 9.52
N VAL A 151 3.35 2.34 9.62
CA VAL A 151 2.63 2.12 10.87
C VAL A 151 2.57 0.62 11.14
N SER A 152 3.31 0.16 12.15
CA SER A 152 3.27 -1.24 12.55
C SER A 152 2.61 -1.42 13.90
N PHE A 153 1.71 -2.40 14.00
CA PHE A 153 0.98 -2.72 15.21
C PHE A 153 1.44 -4.06 15.77
N SER A 154 1.79 -4.08 17.06
CA SER A 154 2.08 -5.32 17.80
C SER A 154 1.03 -5.53 18.88
N GLU A 155 0.11 -6.47 18.67
CA GLU A 155 -0.90 -6.82 19.67
C GLU A 155 -0.27 -7.43 20.92
N THR A 156 0.74 -8.29 20.73
CA THR A 156 1.45 -8.98 21.81
C THR A 156 2.19 -8.00 22.71
N LYS A 157 2.85 -7.00 22.13
CA LYS A 157 3.55 -5.94 22.87
C LYS A 157 2.63 -4.78 23.28
N ARG A 158 1.43 -4.70 22.69
CA ARG A 158 0.51 -3.56 22.81
C ARG A 158 1.17 -2.24 22.41
N GLU A 159 1.95 -2.28 21.34
CA GLU A 159 2.73 -1.14 20.86
C GLU A 159 2.32 -0.75 19.43
N ILE A 160 2.34 0.56 19.17
CA ILE A 160 2.24 1.13 17.83
C ILE A 160 3.58 1.80 17.53
N HIS A 161 4.23 1.36 16.45
CA HIS A 161 5.44 1.98 15.95
C HIS A 161 5.10 2.77 14.68
N ILE A 162 5.52 4.03 14.65
CA ILE A 162 5.33 4.93 13.52
C ILE A 162 6.70 5.42 13.07
N GLU A 163 7.02 5.22 11.80
CA GLU A 163 8.27 5.68 11.19
C GLU A 163 7.94 6.58 10.00
N GLN A 164 8.60 7.74 9.91
CA GLN A 164 8.41 8.69 8.82
C GLN A 164 9.65 8.69 7.92
N TRP A 165 9.43 8.33 6.66
CA TRP A 165 10.46 8.35 5.61
C TRP A 165 10.23 9.55 4.69
N LYS A 166 11.33 10.21 4.33
CA LYS A 166 11.37 11.38 3.43
C LYS A 166 12.62 11.30 2.56
N MET A 167 12.57 11.93 1.39
CA MET A 167 13.69 12.10 0.47
C MET A 167 13.86 13.57 0.11
#